data_AF-A0A955F972-F1
#
_entry.id   AF-A0A955F972-F1
#
_cell.length_a   1.000
_cell.length_b   1.000
_cell.length_c   1.000
_cell.angle_alpha   90.00
_cell.angle_beta   90.00
_cell.angle_gamma   90.00
#
_symmetry.space_group_name_H-M   'P 1'
#
loop_
_entity.id
_entity.type
_entity.pdbx_description
1 polymer ?
#
loop_
_entity_poly.entity_id
_entity_poly.type
_entity_poly.pdbx_seq_one_letter_code
_entity_poly.pdbx_strand_id
1 'polypeptide(L)'
;MLVLEFVKWWYGRGWAGALGNVKGRAEALSEMFSVSILLRTLFSPWRRIITYPGAGLDAHLRAFVDNLVSRFIGFLVRVTVLVTAGVVFGFMIIASAIELIAWPLVPVAGIGLIVWGIL
;
A
#
# COMPACT_ATOMS: atom_id res chain seq x y z
N MET A 1 -22.96 -18.10 -29.29
CA MET A 1 -23.56 -16.75 -29.47
C MET A 1 -22.74 -15.75 -28.68
N LEU A 2 -22.33 -14.63 -29.29
CA LEU A 2 -21.42 -13.65 -28.68
C LEU A 2 -21.94 -13.06 -27.36
N VAL A 3 -23.25 -12.82 -27.25
CA VAL A 3 -23.88 -12.25 -26.04
C VAL A 3 -23.75 -13.17 -24.83
N LEU A 4 -23.97 -14.48 -25.01
CA LEU A 4 -23.85 -15.44 -23.92
C LEU A 4 -22.40 -15.56 -23.43
N GLU A 5 -21.43 -15.54 -24.34
CA GLU A 5 -20.01 -15.59 -23.99
C GLU A 5 -19.55 -14.30 -23.28
N PHE A 6 -20.08 -13.15 -23.70
CA PHE A 6 -19.86 -11.88 -22.99
C PHE A 6 -20.39 -11.94 -21.55
N VAL A 7 -21.64 -12.37 -21.35
CA VAL A 7 -22.24 -12.48 -20.00
C VAL A 7 -21.46 -13.46 -19.13
N LYS A 8 -21.12 -14.64 -19.66
CA LYS A 8 -20.30 -15.64 -18.93
C LYS A 8 -18.92 -15.10 -18.54
N TRP A 9 -18.28 -14.34 -19.43
CA TRP A 9 -16.99 -13.73 -19.12
C TRP A 9 -17.16 -12.65 -18.06
N TRP A 10 -18.12 -11.74 -18.23
CA TRP A 10 -18.32 -10.58 -17.38
C TRP A 10 -18.57 -10.96 -15.92
N TYR A 11 -19.52 -11.88 -15.70
CA TYR A 11 -19.93 -12.33 -14.37
C TYR A 11 -19.09 -13.51 -13.84
N GLY A 12 -18.15 -14.03 -14.63
CA GLY A 12 -17.28 -15.13 -14.27
C GLY A 12 -15.82 -14.72 -14.24
N ARG A 13 -15.10 -15.04 -15.33
CA ARG A 13 -13.65 -14.86 -15.42
C ARG A 13 -13.19 -13.39 -15.28
N GLY A 14 -13.93 -12.45 -15.84
CA GLY A 14 -13.61 -11.02 -15.75
C GLY A 14 -13.68 -10.53 -14.30
N TRP A 15 -14.77 -10.86 -13.60
CA TRP A 15 -14.96 -10.48 -12.20
C TRP A 15 -13.96 -11.16 -11.25
N ALA A 16 -13.69 -12.45 -11.47
CA ALA A 16 -12.63 -13.17 -10.75
C ALA A 16 -11.23 -12.56 -11.02
N GLY A 17 -10.98 -12.09 -12.24
CA GLY A 17 -9.77 -11.36 -12.60
C GLY A 17 -9.65 -10.04 -11.84
N ALA A 18 -10.73 -9.27 -11.73
CA ALA A 18 -10.76 -8.05 -10.94
C ALA A 18 -10.41 -8.29 -9.46
N LEU A 19 -10.92 -9.39 -8.87
CA LEU A 19 -10.51 -9.84 -7.52
C LEU A 19 -9.02 -10.17 -7.45
N GLY A 20 -8.48 -10.90 -8.43
CA GLY A 20 -7.07 -11.25 -8.49
C GLY A 20 -6.14 -10.03 -8.58
N ASN A 21 -6.57 -8.99 -9.28
CA ASN A 21 -5.80 -7.75 -9.44
C ASN A 21 -5.62 -6.97 -8.14
N VAL A 22 -6.50 -7.15 -7.15
CA VAL A 22 -6.37 -6.50 -5.83
C VAL A 22 -5.06 -6.89 -5.16
N LYS A 23 -4.69 -8.17 -5.22
CA LYS A 23 -3.42 -8.65 -4.67
C LYS A 23 -2.22 -8.00 -5.37
N GLY A 24 -2.20 -7.97 -6.70
CA GLY A 24 -1.10 -7.37 -7.45
C GLY A 24 -0.94 -5.87 -7.18
N ARG A 25 -2.04 -5.13 -7.02
CA ARG A 25 -2.00 -3.72 -6.61
C ARG A 25 -1.44 -3.54 -5.20
N ALA A 26 -1.80 -4.43 -4.26
CA ALA A 26 -1.28 -4.40 -2.90
C ALA A 26 0.24 -4.69 -2.85
N GLU A 27 0.71 -5.66 -3.65
CA GLU A 27 2.13 -5.96 -3.81
C GLU A 27 2.89 -4.77 -4.39
N ALA A 28 2.37 -4.17 -5.47
CA ALA A 28 2.97 -2.98 -6.08
C ALA A 28 3.06 -1.79 -5.12
N LEU A 29 2.03 -1.54 -4.30
CA LEU A 29 2.07 -0.50 -3.27
C LEU A 29 3.09 -0.80 -2.17
N SER A 30 3.17 -2.06 -1.73
CA SER A 30 4.15 -2.49 -0.74
C SER A 30 5.58 -2.27 -1.22
N GLU A 31 5.86 -2.56 -2.50
CA GLU A 31 7.14 -2.33 -3.15
C GLU A 31 7.44 -0.83 -3.33
N MET A 32 6.47 -0.06 -3.83
CA MET A 32 6.59 1.38 -4.06
C MET A 32 6.96 2.14 -2.77
N PHE A 33 6.33 1.79 -1.65
CA PHE A 33 6.66 2.37 -0.34
C PHE A 33 7.77 1.63 0.40
N SER A 34 8.33 0.54 -0.16
CA SER A 34 9.34 -0.29 0.49
C SER A 34 8.93 -0.75 1.90
N VAL A 35 7.65 -1.09 2.10
CA VAL A 35 7.06 -1.36 3.42
C VAL A 35 7.83 -2.43 4.19
N SER A 36 8.17 -3.55 3.53
CA SER A 36 8.93 -4.64 4.15
C SER A 36 10.30 -4.18 4.66
N ILE A 37 11.02 -3.35 3.89
CA ILE A 37 12.34 -2.83 4.26
C ILE A 37 12.21 -1.84 5.42
N LEU A 38 11.23 -0.94 5.38
CA LEU A 38 10.99 0.05 6.43
C LEU A 38 10.68 -0.61 7.77
N LEU A 39 9.84 -1.65 7.77
CA LEU A 39 9.52 -2.42 8.98
C LEU A 39 10.76 -3.15 9.54
N ARG A 40 11.58 -3.77 8.69
CA ARG A 40 12.83 -4.44 9.13
C ARG A 40 13.89 -3.47 9.64
N THR A 41 13.86 -2.21 9.19
CA THR A 41 14.86 -1.19 9.51
C THR A 41 14.34 -0.11 10.44
N LEU A 42 13.19 -0.32 11.09
CA LEU A 42 12.44 0.69 11.84
C LEU A 42 13.29 1.39 12.90
N PHE A 43 14.09 0.63 13.66
CA PHE A 43 14.98 1.12 14.72
C PHE A 43 16.45 1.20 14.30
N SER A 44 16.75 1.07 13.00
CA SER A 44 18.12 1.20 12.51
C SER A 44 18.60 2.66 12.56
N PRO A 45 19.89 2.90 12.85
CA PRO A 45 20.46 4.24 12.88
C PRO A 45 20.19 5.01 11.59
N TRP A 46 19.82 6.28 11.72
CA TRP A 46 19.54 7.12 10.56
C TRP A 46 20.81 7.39 9.77
N ARG A 47 20.78 7.14 8.45
CA ARG A 47 21.90 7.40 7.53
C ARG A 47 23.27 6.86 8.00
N ARG A 48 23.27 5.78 8.79
CA ARG A 48 24.49 5.22 9.41
C ARG A 48 25.28 6.22 10.26
N ILE A 49 24.59 7.23 10.82
CA ILE A 49 25.16 8.15 11.81
C ILE A 49 25.26 7.35 13.11
N ILE A 50 26.49 6.91 13.41
CA ILE A 50 26.82 6.07 14.56
C ILE A 50 28.01 6.69 15.26
N THR A 51 27.87 6.94 16.56
CA THR A 51 28.97 7.38 17.43
C THR A 51 29.57 6.17 18.12
N TYR A 52 30.88 5.96 17.97
CA TYR A 52 31.60 4.90 18.68
C TYR A 52 32.04 5.40 20.06
N PRO A 53 31.90 4.59 21.12
CA PRO A 53 32.30 4.98 22.47
C PRO A 53 33.82 5.15 22.58
N GLY A 54 34.25 6.20 23.28
CA GLY A 54 35.65 6.46 23.60
C GLY A 54 36.08 5.90 24.97
N ALA A 55 37.25 6.29 25.46
CA ALA A 55 37.72 5.90 26.78
C ALA A 55 36.93 6.64 27.89
N GLY A 56 36.51 5.90 28.93
CA GLY A 56 35.80 6.44 30.08
C GLY A 56 34.28 6.39 29.96
N LEU A 57 33.62 6.50 31.12
CA LEU A 57 32.16 6.35 31.28
C LEU A 57 31.39 7.49 30.59
N ASP A 58 31.90 8.73 30.67
CA ASP A 58 31.30 9.89 30.03
C ASP A 58 31.22 9.73 28.49
N ALA A 59 32.31 9.28 27.87
CA ALA A 59 32.36 9.03 26.43
C ALA A 59 31.38 7.93 26.00
N HIS A 60 31.16 6.91 26.84
CA HIS A 60 30.18 5.85 26.58
C HIS A 60 28.74 6.37 26.66
N LEU A 61 28.42 7.15 27.69
CA LEU A 61 27.11 7.77 27.87
C LEU A 61 26.77 8.71 26.71
N ARG A 62 27.75 9.51 26.28
CA ARG A 62 27.58 10.40 25.13
C ARG A 62 27.31 9.63 23.84
N ALA A 63 28.11 8.60 23.54
CA ALA A 63 27.90 7.75 22.37
C ALA A 63 26.54 7.03 22.41
N PHE A 64 26.09 6.59 23.59
CA PHE A 64 24.77 5.99 23.76
C PHE A 64 23.64 6.98 23.41
N VAL A 65 23.69 8.19 23.97
CA VAL A 65 22.69 9.24 23.71
C VAL A 65 22.67 9.62 22.22
N ASP A 66 23.83 9.85 21.61
CA ASP A 66 23.93 10.20 20.18
C ASP A 66 23.30 9.11 19.28
N ASN A 67 23.61 7.85 19.57
CA ASN A 67 23.06 6.72 18.82
C ASN A 67 21.55 6.55 19.04
N LEU A 68 21.06 6.80 20.26
CA LEU A 68 19.63 6.77 20.58
C LEU A 68 18.89 7.86 19.80
N VAL A 69 19.41 9.08 19.77
CA VAL A 69 18.86 10.20 18.99
C VAL A 69 18.86 9.86 17.50
N SER A 70 19.95 9.33 16.96
CA SER A 70 20.04 8.88 15.57
C SER A 70 18.97 7.84 15.21
N ARG A 71 18.75 6.85 16.07
CA ARG A 71 17.70 5.84 15.88
C ARG A 71 16.30 6.45 16.00
N PHE A 72 16.09 7.37 16.94
CA PHE A 72 14.79 8.02 17.14
C PHE A 72 14.39 8.88 15.94
N ILE A 73 15.31 9.68 15.39
CA ILE A 73 15.06 10.45 14.15
C ILE A 73 14.73 9.49 13.00
N GLY A 74 15.51 8.42 12.84
CA GLY A 74 15.26 7.41 11.82
C GLY A 74 13.90 6.71 11.99
N PHE A 75 13.50 6.45 13.23
CA PHE A 75 12.18 5.90 13.56
C PHE A 75 11.06 6.85 13.13
N LEU A 76 11.14 8.14 13.51
CA LEU A 76 10.12 9.14 13.17
C LEU A 76 9.89 9.22 11.67
N VAL A 77 10.96 9.34 10.87
CA VAL A 77 10.86 9.42 9.40
C VAL A 77 10.22 8.17 8.82
N ARG A 78 10.66 6.97 9.23
CA ARG A 78 10.13 5.70 8.72
C ARG A 78 8.67 5.48 9.10
N VAL A 79 8.27 5.87 10.32
CA VAL A 79 6.87 5.82 10.75
C VAL A 79 6.01 6.75 9.92
N THR A 80 6.46 7.98 9.63
CA THR A 80 5.70 8.89 8.75
C THR A 80 5.45 8.25 7.38
N VAL A 81 6.48 7.66 6.76
CA VAL A 81 6.32 6.96 5.47
C VAL A 81 5.38 5.75 5.58
N LEU A 82 5.49 4.95 6.63
CA LEU A 82 4.60 3.80 6.86
C LEU A 82 3.15 4.22 7.09
N VAL A 83 2.91 5.33 7.79
CA VAL A 83 1.56 5.89 7.97
C VAL A 83 1.00 6.37 6.63
N THR A 84 1.78 7.08 5.82
CA THR A 84 1.37 7.47 4.46
C THR A 84 1.05 6.25 3.61
N ALA A 85 1.88 5.20 3.65
CA ALA A 85 1.60 3.95 2.96
C ALA A 85 0.26 3.35 3.42
N GLY A 86 0.01 3.28 4.73
CA GLY A 86 -1.25 2.78 5.29
C GLY A 86 -2.49 3.53 4.78
N VAL A 87 -2.42 4.87 4.70
CA VAL A 87 -3.51 5.69 4.14
C VAL A 87 -3.75 5.36 2.65
N VAL A 88 -2.69 5.24 1.85
CA VAL A 88 -2.79 4.88 0.43
C VAL A 88 -3.35 3.47 0.23
N PHE A 89 -2.94 2.51 1.07
CA PHE A 89 -3.54 1.18 1.11
C PHE A 89 -5.04 1.23 1.41
N GLY A 90 -5.46 2.08 2.35
CA GLY A 90 -6.87 2.33 2.66
C GLY A 90 -7.67 2.78 1.43
N PHE A 91 -7.18 3.79 0.71
CA PHE A 91 -7.81 4.25 -0.53
C PHE A 91 -7.85 3.16 -1.61
N MET A 92 -6.78 2.38 -1.76
CA MET A 92 -6.71 1.29 -2.72
C MET A 92 -7.74 0.18 -2.41
N ILE A 93 -7.94 -0.17 -1.14
CA ILE A 93 -8.96 -1.13 -0.71
C ILE A 93 -10.35 -0.61 -1.03
N ILE A 94 -10.65 0.64 -0.70
CA ILE A 94 -11.95 1.27 -0.98
C ILE A 94 -12.21 1.29 -2.49
N ALA A 95 -11.24 1.74 -3.30
CA ALA A 95 -11.37 1.77 -4.75
C ALA A 95 -11.58 0.37 -5.34
N SER A 96 -10.85 -0.64 -4.85
CA SER A 96 -11.01 -2.03 -5.27
C SER A 96 -12.38 -2.59 -4.88
N ALA A 97 -12.90 -2.25 -3.69
CA ALA A 97 -14.24 -2.65 -3.28
C ALA A 97 -15.33 -2.02 -4.17
N ILE A 98 -15.19 -0.72 -4.47
CA ILE A 98 -16.10 -0.02 -5.41
C ILE A 98 -16.05 -0.68 -6.78
N GLU A 99 -14.86 -0.95 -7.33
CA GLU A 99 -14.69 -1.64 -8.61
C GLU A 99 -15.42 -3.00 -8.61
N LEU A 100 -15.25 -3.80 -7.56
CA LEU A 100 -15.84 -5.13 -7.46
C LEU A 100 -17.37 -5.10 -7.34
N ILE A 101 -17.93 -4.09 -6.66
CA ILE A 101 -19.37 -3.91 -6.53
C ILE A 101 -19.96 -3.33 -7.82
N ALA A 102 -19.29 -2.35 -8.43
CA ALA A 102 -19.74 -1.69 -9.64
C ALA A 102 -19.67 -2.63 -10.85
N TRP A 103 -18.64 -3.49 -10.93
CA TRP A 103 -18.40 -4.40 -12.06
C TRP A 103 -19.65 -5.14 -12.55
N PRO A 104 -20.38 -5.93 -11.72
CA PRO A 104 -21.58 -6.64 -12.17
C PRO A 104 -22.73 -5.72 -12.59
N LEU A 105 -22.74 -4.46 -12.14
CA LEU A 105 -23.80 -3.49 -12.43
C LEU A 105 -23.60 -2.77 -13.77
N VAL A 106 -22.37 -2.68 -14.27
CA VAL A 106 -22.06 -1.93 -15.52
C VAL A 106 -22.89 -2.39 -16.73
N PRO A 107 -23.04 -3.69 -17.05
CA PRO A 107 -23.84 -4.12 -18.20
C PRO A 107 -25.31 -3.74 -18.06
N VAL A 108 -25.86 -3.85 -16.85
CA VAL A 108 -27.26 -3.51 -16.55
C VAL A 108 -27.48 -2.00 -16.64
N ALA A 109 -26.57 -1.22 -16.07
CA ALA A 109 -26.60 0.24 -16.14
C ALA A 109 -26.52 0.73 -17.60
N GLY A 110 -25.63 0.14 -18.41
CA GLY A 110 -25.53 0.47 -19.84
C GLY A 110 -26.84 0.28 -20.59
N ILE A 111 -27.53 -0.86 -20.37
CA ILE A 111 -28.85 -1.11 -20.96
C ILE A 111 -29.87 -0.07 -20.48
N GLY A 112 -29.90 0.22 -19.17
CA GLY A 112 -30.82 1.21 -18.60
C GLY A 112 -30.63 2.62 -19.17
N LEU A 113 -29.38 3.05 -19.36
CA LEU A 113 -29.06 4.37 -19.92
C LEU A 113 -29.48 4.51 -21.38
N ILE A 114 -29.35 3.43 -22.18
CA ILE A 114 -29.86 3.37 -23.55
C ILE A 114 -31.39 3.47 -23.54
N VAL A 115 -32.07 2.72 -22.68
CA VAL A 115 -33.55 2.74 -22.58
C VAL A 115 -34.07 4.12 -22.17
N TRP A 116 -33.32 4.87 -21.35
CA TRP A 116 -33.65 6.24 -20.96
C TRP A 116 -33.24 7.30 -21.99
N GLY A 117 -32.60 6.91 -23.11
CA GLY A 117 -32.16 7.84 -24.15
C GLY A 117 -31.04 8.78 -23.73
N ILE A 118 -30.29 8.43 -22.67
CA ILE A 118 -29.09 9.16 -22.24
C ILE A 118 -27.88 8.73 -23.06
N LEU A 119 -27.84 7.46 -23.46
CA LEU A 119 -26.78 6.81 -24.24
C LEU A 119 -27.30 6.30 -25.58
#